data_AF-A0A7N0UDA6-F1
#
_entry.id   AF-A0A7N0UDA6-F1
#
_cell.length_a   1.000
_cell.length_b   1.000
_cell.length_c   1.000
_cell.angle_alpha   90.00
_cell.angle_beta   90.00
_cell.angle_gamma   90.00
#
_symmetry.space_group_name_H-M   'P 1'
#
loop_
_entity.id
_entity.type
_entity.pdbx_description
1 polymer ?
#
loop_
_entity_poly.entity_id
_entity_poly.type
_entity_poly.pdbx_seq_one_letter_code
_entity_poly.pdbx_strand_id
1 'polypeptide(L)'
;MKFEEGMRVEVSSDERGYEGAYYAAEVVEYLGSDRYLVEYLTLRTSDYKQALREEAESRHIRPCPATKLRLNRYRQFEVVDCWYNEGWWSGEVSKVLGGHNYEIHFPSTLEMLEFTHGDLRPHEEWIDGQWVKTSTCKEQTGASNSMLLENTEKLLSDTSGKRLEFKFHEGMNVEIKHEIPGYHGCFFRATIIGSLPNEYYAVQYLNWRTADGKDFLKQEIHASCIRPYPPIVSKDAYYLHDLVDAWHCDQWQRGWVTRVFGDSKYEVYFNDSKETFILSHCDMRPHDEWQDGTWVVSSIRHSVR
;
A
#
# COMPACT_ATOMS: atom_id res chain seq x y z
N MET A 1 16.50 21.19 20.90
CA MET A 1 15.54 22.29 21.16
C MET A 1 14.96 22.08 22.55
N LYS A 2 14.59 23.14 23.29
CA LYS A 2 13.90 22.98 24.58
C LYS A 2 12.42 23.32 24.42
N PHE A 3 11.55 22.48 24.95
CA PHE A 3 10.11 22.72 24.99
C PHE A 3 9.75 23.31 26.35
N GLU A 4 8.94 24.37 26.36
CA GLU A 4 8.51 25.04 27.59
C GLU A 4 7.28 24.34 28.19
N GLU A 5 7.14 24.41 29.52
CA GLU A 5 5.92 23.96 30.20
C GLU A 5 4.69 24.70 29.64
N GLY A 6 3.60 23.97 29.41
CA GLY A 6 2.38 24.46 28.78
C GLY A 6 2.42 24.48 27.25
N MET A 7 3.56 24.20 26.61
CA MET A 7 3.66 24.17 25.15
C MET A 7 2.85 23.01 24.55
N ARG A 8 2.02 23.30 23.54
CA ARG A 8 1.36 22.29 22.70
C ARG A 8 2.37 21.67 21.74
N VAL A 9 2.48 20.35 21.78
CA VAL A 9 3.42 19.55 21.00
C VAL A 9 2.72 18.34 20.40
N GLU A 10 3.39 17.68 19.46
CA GLU A 10 3.04 16.35 18.98
C GLU A 10 4.14 15.38 19.37
N VAL A 11 3.74 14.18 19.80
CA VAL A 11 4.64 13.16 20.34
C VAL A 11 4.48 11.87 19.54
N SER A 12 5.60 11.32 19.06
CA SER A 12 5.68 10.02 18.41
C SER A 12 6.22 8.95 19.35
N SER A 13 6.06 7.68 18.97
CA SER A 13 6.67 6.55 19.66
C SER A 13 7.32 5.60 18.66
N ASP A 14 8.44 5.00 19.05
CA ASP A 14 9.06 3.89 18.32
C ASP A 14 8.42 2.53 18.72
N GLU A 15 7.43 2.54 19.61
CA GLU A 15 6.75 1.33 20.03
C GLU A 15 6.00 0.70 18.85
N ARG A 16 6.15 -0.63 18.73
CA ARG A 16 5.58 -1.38 17.63
C ARG A 16 4.06 -1.25 17.59
N GLY A 17 3.53 -0.79 16.46
CA GLY A 17 2.12 -0.49 16.25
C GLY A 17 1.78 1.00 16.37
N TYR A 18 2.72 1.86 16.74
CA TYR A 18 2.57 3.32 16.79
C TYR A 18 3.58 4.04 15.89
N GLU A 19 4.35 3.30 15.09
CA GLU A 19 5.35 3.88 14.21
C GLU A 19 4.69 4.79 13.16
N GLY A 20 5.14 6.05 13.10
CA GLY A 20 4.62 7.06 12.16
C GLY A 20 3.37 7.79 12.63
N ALA A 21 2.92 7.57 13.87
CA ALA A 21 1.85 8.30 14.52
C ALA A 21 2.38 9.46 15.39
N TYR A 22 1.64 10.57 15.41
CA TYR A 22 1.91 11.74 16.21
C TYR A 22 0.68 12.15 17.01
N TYR A 23 0.78 12.08 18.33
CA TYR A 23 -0.32 12.39 19.25
C TYR A 23 -0.15 13.77 19.86
N ALA A 24 -1.22 14.56 19.85
CA ALA A 24 -1.19 15.90 20.41
C ALA A 24 -1.09 15.86 21.94
N ALA A 25 -0.17 16.64 22.52
CA ALA A 25 0.10 16.69 23.94
C ALA A 25 0.45 18.10 24.44
N GLU A 26 0.44 18.29 25.75
CA GLU A 26 0.99 19.45 26.46
C GLU A 26 2.27 19.04 27.19
N VAL A 27 3.30 19.86 27.15
CA VAL A 27 4.49 19.66 28.00
C VAL A 27 4.14 20.05 29.42
N VAL A 28 4.23 19.09 30.35
CA VAL A 28 3.94 19.30 31.78
C VAL A 28 5.19 19.76 32.51
N GLU A 29 6.34 19.13 32.27
CA GLU A 29 7.60 19.53 32.90
C GLU A 29 8.82 18.98 32.17
N TYR A 30 9.96 19.63 32.35
CA TYR A 30 11.26 19.12 31.88
C TYR A 30 11.92 18.27 32.97
N LEU A 31 12.16 16.99 32.67
CA LEU A 31 12.69 16.01 33.62
C LEU A 31 14.22 15.93 33.62
N GLY A 32 14.90 16.63 32.71
CA GLY A 32 16.34 16.54 32.52
C GLY A 32 16.76 15.48 31.49
N SER A 33 18.01 15.59 31.02
CA SER A 33 18.60 14.69 30.01
C SER A 33 17.75 14.56 28.75
N ASP A 34 17.25 15.69 28.23
CA ASP A 34 16.41 15.76 27.03
C ASP A 34 15.10 14.96 27.11
N ARG A 35 14.54 14.79 28.32
CA ARG A 35 13.25 14.12 28.55
C ARG A 35 12.24 15.06 29.17
N TYR A 36 10.98 14.87 28.81
CA TYR A 36 9.85 15.71 29.22
C TYR A 36 8.71 14.83 29.69
N LEU A 37 7.98 15.27 30.71
CA LEU A 37 6.67 14.72 31.00
C LEU A 37 5.66 15.42 30.09
N VAL A 38 4.91 14.63 29.33
CA VAL A 38 3.85 15.14 28.45
C VAL A 38 2.49 14.60 28.89
N GLU A 39 1.44 15.39 28.69
CA GLU A 39 0.04 14.99 28.90
C GLU A 39 -0.69 15.01 27.56
N TYR A 40 -1.17 13.86 27.10
CA TYR A 40 -1.87 13.74 25.82
C TYR A 40 -3.27 14.37 25.89
N LEU A 41 -3.66 15.06 24.82
CA LEU A 41 -4.96 15.76 24.76
C LEU A 41 -6.13 14.78 24.53
N THR A 42 -5.90 13.76 23.72
CA THR A 42 -6.92 12.79 23.27
C THR A 42 -6.82 11.46 24.01
N LEU A 43 -5.60 10.96 24.24
CA LEU A 43 -5.39 9.69 24.94
C LEU A 43 -5.79 9.78 26.42
N ARG A 44 -6.31 8.67 26.95
CA ARG A 44 -6.75 8.53 28.34
C ARG A 44 -6.07 7.35 29.00
N THR A 45 -6.05 7.36 30.34
CA THR A 45 -5.69 6.20 31.15
C THR A 45 -6.63 5.02 30.85
N SER A 46 -6.21 3.80 31.18
CA SER A 46 -6.99 2.58 30.92
C SER A 46 -8.37 2.55 31.60
N ASP A 47 -8.57 3.34 32.66
CA ASP A 47 -9.86 3.54 33.32
C ASP A 47 -10.67 4.71 32.75
N TYR A 48 -10.16 5.37 31.70
CA TYR A 48 -10.74 6.51 30.97
C TYR A 48 -11.00 7.77 31.82
N LYS A 49 -10.46 7.86 33.04
CA LYS A 49 -10.77 8.96 33.96
C LYS A 49 -9.85 10.17 33.81
N GLN A 50 -8.61 9.96 33.39
CA GLN A 50 -7.60 11.01 33.33
C GLN A 50 -6.92 11.03 31.96
N ALA A 51 -6.37 12.18 31.60
CA ALA A 51 -5.48 12.28 30.45
C ALA A 51 -4.24 11.41 30.69
N LEU A 52 -3.78 10.72 29.64
CA LEU A 52 -2.59 9.89 29.73
C LEU A 52 -1.36 10.80 29.84
N ARG A 53 -0.48 10.53 30.80
CA ARG A 53 0.83 11.17 30.93
C ARG A 53 1.94 10.17 30.69
N GLU A 54 2.99 10.61 30.00
CA GLU A 54 4.13 9.76 29.65
C GLU A 54 5.43 10.57 29.64
N GLU A 55 6.54 9.90 29.91
CA GLU A 55 7.87 10.45 29.70
C GLU A 55 8.27 10.29 28.24
N ALA A 56 8.53 11.39 27.55
CA ALA A 56 8.94 11.41 26.15
C ALA A 56 10.34 12.02 25.99
N GLU A 57 11.16 11.39 25.15
CA GLU A 57 12.46 11.94 24.73
C GLU A 57 12.28 13.09 23.75
N SER A 58 13.15 14.10 23.78
CA SER A 58 13.04 15.30 22.93
C SER A 58 13.02 14.99 21.43
N ARG A 59 13.64 13.87 21.01
CA ARG A 59 13.65 13.41 19.61
C ARG A 59 12.27 12.97 19.10
N HIS A 60 11.38 12.61 20.02
CA HIS A 60 10.01 12.20 19.74
C HIS A 60 9.01 13.34 19.85
N ILE A 61 9.45 14.51 20.28
CA ILE A 61 8.61 15.67 20.49
C ILE A 61 8.89 16.67 19.38
N ARG A 62 7.82 17.16 18.75
CA ARG A 62 7.86 18.29 17.82
C ARG A 62 6.81 19.33 18.21
N PRO A 63 6.97 20.62 17.85
CA PRO A 63 5.87 21.57 17.98
C PRO A 63 4.63 21.08 17.22
N CYS A 64 3.44 21.65 17.48
CA CYS A 64 2.34 21.45 16.54
C CYS A 64 2.65 22.20 15.22
N PRO A 65 2.46 21.59 14.04
CA PRO A 65 2.65 22.28 12.78
C PRO A 65 1.66 23.44 12.66
N ALA A 66 2.10 24.54 12.07
CA ALA A 66 1.21 25.68 11.84
C ALA A 66 0.09 25.23 10.90
N THR A 67 -1.15 25.18 11.39
CA THR A 67 -2.32 24.70 10.64
C THR A 67 -2.49 25.48 9.33
N LYS A 68 -1.94 24.95 8.24
CA LYS A 68 -2.14 25.48 6.90
C LYS A 68 -3.36 24.79 6.32
N LEU A 69 -4.49 25.49 6.34
CA LEU A 69 -5.69 25.05 5.62
C LEU A 69 -5.33 24.84 4.16
N ARG A 70 -5.31 23.57 3.73
CA ARG A 70 -5.19 23.21 2.33
C ARG A 70 -6.60 23.32 1.73
N LEU A 71 -6.81 24.30 0.85
CA LEU A 71 -8.11 24.51 0.17
C LEU A 71 -8.23 23.74 -1.15
N ASN A 72 -7.08 23.35 -1.72
CA ASN A 72 -7.01 22.60 -2.97
C ASN A 72 -7.02 21.10 -2.69
N ARG A 73 -7.57 20.31 -3.61
CA ARG A 73 -7.54 18.85 -3.50
C ARG A 73 -6.10 18.31 -3.44
N TYR A 74 -5.90 17.27 -2.63
CA TYR A 74 -4.67 16.49 -2.65
C TYR A 74 -4.59 15.68 -3.94
N ARG A 75 -3.37 15.40 -4.39
CA ARG A 75 -3.11 14.60 -5.59
C ARG A 75 -2.83 13.16 -5.21
N GLN A 76 -3.07 12.25 -6.15
CA GLN A 76 -2.60 10.88 -6.02
C GLN A 76 -1.07 10.86 -5.79
N PHE A 77 -0.60 10.00 -4.91
CA PHE A 77 0.78 9.85 -4.43
C PHE A 77 1.32 11.04 -3.61
N GLU A 78 0.49 12.03 -3.27
CA GLU A 78 0.87 13.07 -2.31
C GLU A 78 0.90 12.47 -0.89
N VAL A 79 1.98 12.72 -0.14
CA VAL A 79 2.07 12.30 1.27
C VAL A 79 1.31 13.30 2.13
N VAL A 80 0.47 12.78 3.02
CA VAL A 80 -0.42 13.54 3.89
C VAL A 80 -0.37 12.97 5.31
N ASP A 81 -0.63 13.83 6.30
CA ASP A 81 -0.92 13.39 7.66
C ASP A 81 -2.44 13.22 7.79
N CYS A 82 -2.88 12.05 8.26
CA CYS A 82 -4.28 11.67 8.39
C CYS A 82 -4.67 11.61 9.86
N TRP A 83 -5.79 12.19 10.23
CA TRP A 83 -6.33 12.09 11.59
C TRP A 83 -7.01 10.74 11.77
N TYR A 84 -6.33 9.81 12.45
CA TYR A 84 -6.77 8.44 12.66
C TYR A 84 -6.36 7.96 14.04
N ASN A 85 -7.22 7.19 14.72
CA ASN A 85 -6.96 6.66 16.07
C ASN A 85 -6.40 7.70 17.05
N GLU A 86 -7.03 8.88 17.10
CA GLU A 86 -6.68 9.98 18.02
C GLU A 86 -5.30 10.63 17.82
N GLY A 87 -4.63 10.35 16.70
CA GLY A 87 -3.36 10.93 16.31
C GLY A 87 -3.27 11.27 14.81
N TRP A 88 -2.17 11.91 14.41
CA TRP A 88 -1.81 12.18 13.03
C TRP A 88 -0.89 11.09 12.49
N TRP A 89 -1.32 10.41 11.43
CA TRP A 89 -0.60 9.30 10.82
C TRP A 89 -0.12 9.68 9.42
N SER A 90 1.16 9.45 9.14
CA SER A 90 1.67 9.64 7.79
C SER A 90 1.11 8.58 6.84
N GLY A 91 0.47 9.02 5.77
CA GLY A 91 -0.08 8.17 4.73
C GLY A 91 0.10 8.77 3.34
N GLU A 92 -0.07 7.95 2.31
CA GLU A 92 0.02 8.37 0.91
C GLU A 92 -1.35 8.31 0.26
N VAL A 93 -1.73 9.34 -0.51
CA VAL A 93 -2.99 9.34 -1.26
C VAL A 93 -2.92 8.27 -2.36
N SER A 94 -3.50 7.10 -2.09
CA SER A 94 -3.64 6.00 -3.06
C SER A 94 -4.60 6.40 -4.19
N LYS A 95 -5.69 7.10 -3.84
CA LYS A 95 -6.72 7.50 -4.81
C LYS A 95 -7.43 8.79 -4.39
N VAL A 96 -7.69 9.66 -5.38
CA VAL A 96 -8.58 10.82 -5.21
C VAL A 96 -9.99 10.38 -5.59
N LEU A 97 -10.92 10.41 -4.64
CA LEU A 97 -12.32 10.01 -4.84
C LEU A 97 -13.19 11.23 -5.16
N GLY A 98 -14.45 10.98 -5.53
CA GLY A 98 -15.46 12.03 -5.67
C GLY A 98 -15.74 12.72 -4.33
N GLY A 99 -16.25 13.96 -4.36
CA GLY A 99 -16.76 14.62 -3.15
C GLY A 99 -15.71 15.09 -2.13
N HIS A 100 -14.44 15.28 -2.53
CA HIS A 100 -13.32 15.63 -1.62
C HIS A 100 -12.96 14.53 -0.61
N ASN A 101 -13.15 13.27 -1.00
CA ASN A 101 -12.66 12.11 -0.26
C ASN A 101 -11.40 11.55 -0.90
N TYR A 102 -10.60 10.85 -0.11
CA TYR A 102 -9.32 10.29 -0.52
C TYR A 102 -9.17 8.91 0.10
N GLU A 103 -8.69 7.95 -0.68
CA GLU A 103 -8.19 6.70 -0.14
C GLU A 103 -6.71 6.89 0.18
N ILE A 104 -6.35 6.63 1.43
CA ILE A 104 -4.99 6.77 1.93
C ILE A 104 -4.44 5.37 2.22
N HIS A 105 -3.26 5.10 1.68
CA HIS A 105 -2.46 3.93 2.03
C HIS A 105 -1.50 4.30 3.17
N PHE A 106 -1.53 3.55 4.27
CA PHE A 106 -0.58 3.67 5.37
C PHE A 106 0.56 2.67 5.19
N PRO A 107 1.79 3.11 4.85
CA PRO A 107 2.89 2.19 4.57
C PRO A 107 3.29 1.31 5.76
N SER A 108 3.08 1.79 7.00
CA SER A 108 3.42 1.06 8.22
C SER A 108 2.43 -0.07 8.54
N THR A 109 1.13 0.13 8.29
CA THR A 109 0.08 -0.85 8.59
C THR A 109 -0.44 -1.59 7.36
N LEU A 110 -0.11 -1.11 6.15
CA LEU A 110 -0.64 -1.53 4.85
C LEU A 110 -2.17 -1.37 4.71
N GLU A 111 -2.79 -0.62 5.62
CA GLU A 111 -4.21 -0.31 5.55
C GLU A 111 -4.48 0.68 4.43
N MET A 112 -5.62 0.51 3.75
CA MET A 112 -6.18 1.52 2.88
C MET A 112 -7.51 1.98 3.47
N LEU A 113 -7.57 3.25 3.88
CA LEU A 113 -8.73 3.83 4.54
C LEU A 113 -9.19 5.09 3.81
N GLU A 114 -10.49 5.34 3.80
CA GLU A 114 -11.08 6.54 3.21
C GLU A 114 -11.15 7.67 4.24
N PHE A 115 -10.67 8.85 3.84
CA PHE A 115 -10.69 10.07 4.63
C PHE A 115 -11.33 11.22 3.86
N THR A 116 -11.99 12.10 4.58
CA THR A 116 -12.47 13.36 4.01
C THR A 116 -11.33 14.38 3.98
N HIS A 117 -11.47 15.44 3.19
CA HIS A 117 -10.46 16.50 3.14
C HIS A 117 -10.15 17.16 4.48
N GLY A 118 -11.12 17.20 5.41
CA GLY A 118 -10.93 17.77 6.74
C GLY A 118 -10.11 16.90 7.68
N ASP A 119 -10.02 15.60 7.40
CA ASP A 119 -9.25 14.64 8.18
C ASP A 119 -7.78 14.59 7.73
N LEU A 120 -7.41 15.36 6.71
CA LEU A 120 -6.08 15.37 6.11
C LEU A 120 -5.41 16.72 6.24
N ARG A 121 -4.11 16.73 6.57
CA ARG A 121 -3.26 17.91 6.45
C ARG A 121 -2.02 17.59 5.59
N PRO A 122 -1.37 18.60 4.99
CA PRO A 122 -0.11 18.38 4.30
C PRO A 122 0.93 17.77 5.24
N HIS A 123 1.63 16.73 4.77
CA HIS A 123 2.72 16.14 5.56
C HIS A 123 3.90 17.13 5.63
N GLU A 124 4.37 17.38 6.85
CA GLU A 124 5.57 18.16 7.15
C GLU A 124 6.41 17.40 8.17
N GLU A 125 7.71 17.29 7.92
CA GLU A 125 8.68 16.68 8.84
C GLU A 125 9.32 17.77 9.71
N TRP A 126 9.62 17.44 10.96
CA TRP A 126 10.32 18.32 11.87
C TRP A 126 11.80 17.90 11.95
N ILE A 127 12.67 18.65 11.27
CA ILE A 127 14.09 18.33 11.15
C ILE A 127 14.91 19.54 11.63
N ASP A 128 15.84 19.31 12.56
CA ASP A 128 16.77 20.33 13.07
C ASP A 128 16.11 21.65 13.50
N GLY A 129 14.90 21.57 14.06
CA GLY A 129 14.17 22.75 14.55
C GLY A 129 13.39 23.51 13.48
N GLN A 130 13.16 22.90 12.31
CA GLN A 130 12.40 23.52 11.21
C GLN A 130 11.38 22.54 10.62
N TRP A 131 10.25 23.08 10.16
CA TRP A 131 9.24 22.33 9.39
C TRP A 131 9.68 22.26 7.92
N VAL A 132 9.88 21.04 7.43
CA VAL A 132 10.25 20.75 6.05
C VAL A 132 9.06 20.10 5.36
N LYS A 133 8.63 20.66 4.23
CA LYS A 133 7.61 20.02 3.38
C LYS A 133 8.26 18.89 2.61
N THR A 134 7.67 17.71 2.67
CA THR A 134 8.05 16.61 1.77
C THR A 134 7.44 16.86 0.40
N SER A 135 8.19 17.47 -0.51
CA SER A 135 7.74 17.63 -1.89
C SER A 135 7.95 16.31 -2.65
N THR A 136 7.00 15.38 -2.59
CA THR A 136 6.87 14.34 -3.63
C THR A 136 6.05 14.89 -4.79
N CYS A 137 6.57 15.92 -5.44
CA CYS A 137 6.23 16.18 -6.83
C CYS A 137 7.35 15.56 -7.66
N LYS A 138 7.15 14.32 -8.14
CA LYS A 138 7.69 13.99 -9.46
C LYS A 138 6.88 14.83 -10.44
N GLU A 139 7.25 16.09 -10.58
CA GLU A 139 6.83 16.87 -11.72
C GLU A 139 7.21 16.08 -12.97
N GLN A 140 6.23 15.94 -13.85
CA GLN A 140 6.41 15.45 -15.19
C GLN A 140 7.40 16.39 -15.91
N THR A 141 8.69 16.10 -15.83
CA THR A 141 9.58 16.46 -16.93
C THR A 141 9.38 15.39 -17.99
N GLY A 142 8.78 15.79 -19.10
CA GLY A 142 8.70 14.97 -20.30
C GLY A 142 10.09 14.50 -20.71
N ALA A 143 10.39 13.26 -20.38
CA ALA A 143 11.38 12.44 -21.05
C ALA A 143 10.68 11.12 -21.33
N SER A 144 10.49 10.84 -22.61
CA SER A 144 9.84 9.66 -23.14
C SER A 144 10.22 8.38 -22.38
N ASN A 145 9.22 7.65 -21.90
CA ASN A 145 9.34 6.27 -21.42
C ASN A 145 9.80 5.28 -22.52
N SER A 146 10.28 5.75 -23.68
CA SER A 146 10.90 4.89 -24.70
C SER A 146 12.37 4.55 -24.39
N MET A 147 13.07 5.30 -23.53
CA MET A 147 14.48 5.01 -23.22
C MET A 147 14.71 3.89 -22.19
N LEU A 148 13.70 3.45 -21.44
CA LEU A 148 13.86 2.35 -20.47
C LEU A 148 13.62 0.97 -21.10
N LEU A 149 12.74 0.85 -22.10
CA LEU A 149 12.56 -0.39 -22.86
C LEU A 149 13.72 -0.67 -23.82
N GLU A 150 14.27 0.36 -24.46
CA GLU A 150 15.42 0.20 -25.38
C GLU A 150 16.72 -0.20 -24.65
N ASN A 151 16.91 0.24 -23.40
CA ASN A 151 18.10 -0.12 -22.61
C ASN A 151 18.02 -1.53 -22.02
N THR A 152 16.82 -2.07 -21.75
CA THR A 152 16.65 -3.46 -21.32
C THR A 152 16.86 -4.46 -22.46
N GLU A 153 16.45 -4.12 -23.69
CA GLU A 153 16.69 -4.97 -24.86
C GLU A 153 18.17 -4.97 -25.28
N LYS A 154 18.89 -3.86 -25.13
CA LYS A 154 20.33 -3.77 -25.43
C LYS A 154 21.23 -4.52 -24.45
N LEU A 155 20.81 -4.72 -23.20
CA LEU A 155 21.55 -5.55 -22.23
C LEU A 155 21.34 -7.06 -22.44
N LEU A 156 20.38 -7.46 -23.28
CA LEU A 156 20.07 -8.85 -23.59
C LEU A 156 20.72 -9.35 -24.89
N SER A 157 21.36 -8.49 -25.68
CA SER A 157 21.86 -8.87 -27.01
C SER A 157 23.36 -9.15 -27.11
N ASP A 158 24.16 -8.96 -26.06
CA ASP A 158 25.58 -9.30 -26.13
C ASP A 158 26.01 -10.35 -25.10
N THR A 159 26.54 -11.43 -25.66
CA THR A 159 27.26 -12.57 -25.06
C THR A 159 26.42 -13.81 -24.71
N SER A 160 26.44 -14.76 -25.66
CA SER A 160 26.21 -16.21 -25.46
C SER A 160 24.91 -16.64 -24.77
N GLY A 161 23.79 -16.62 -25.48
CA GLY A 161 22.73 -17.66 -25.47
C GLY A 161 22.17 -18.22 -24.16
N LYS A 162 22.45 -17.64 -22.99
CA LYS A 162 21.84 -17.99 -21.71
C LYS A 162 20.84 -16.91 -21.35
N ARG A 163 19.56 -17.23 -21.55
CA ARG A 163 18.43 -16.46 -20.99
C ARG A 163 18.67 -16.34 -19.48
N LEU A 164 18.88 -15.14 -18.97
CA LEU A 164 18.96 -14.88 -17.53
C LEU A 164 17.62 -15.29 -16.91
N GLU A 165 17.62 -16.38 -16.16
CA GLU A 165 16.45 -16.82 -15.39
C GLU A 165 16.14 -15.77 -14.32
N PHE A 166 14.90 -15.27 -14.32
CA PHE A 166 14.40 -14.39 -13.28
C PHE A 166 14.36 -15.16 -11.96
N LYS A 167 15.01 -14.65 -10.91
CA LYS A 167 14.99 -15.25 -9.58
C LYS A 167 14.30 -14.33 -8.60
N PHE A 168 13.48 -14.92 -7.74
CA PHE A 168 12.88 -14.19 -6.62
C PHE A 168 13.91 -14.00 -5.50
N HIS A 169 13.75 -12.96 -4.69
CA HIS A 169 14.65 -12.63 -3.59
C HIS A 169 13.85 -12.46 -2.30
N GLU A 170 14.48 -12.70 -1.16
CA GLU A 170 13.87 -12.47 0.15
C GLU A 170 13.38 -11.03 0.30
N GLY A 171 12.20 -10.84 0.89
CA GLY A 171 11.50 -9.56 1.01
C GLY A 171 10.69 -9.15 -0.22
N MET A 172 10.78 -9.88 -1.34
CA MET A 172 9.98 -9.56 -2.54
C MET A 172 8.50 -9.89 -2.32
N ASN A 173 7.62 -8.92 -2.61
CA ASN A 173 6.18 -9.13 -2.63
C ASN A 173 5.76 -9.83 -3.93
N VAL A 174 4.99 -10.90 -3.80
CA VAL A 174 4.61 -11.80 -4.88
C VAL A 174 3.15 -12.22 -4.75
N GLU A 175 2.62 -12.76 -5.84
CA GLU A 175 1.33 -13.42 -5.87
C GLU A 175 1.51 -14.92 -6.13
N ILE A 176 0.83 -15.73 -5.32
CA ILE A 176 0.88 -17.19 -5.37
C ILE A 176 -0.39 -17.70 -6.03
N LYS A 177 -0.24 -18.43 -7.12
CA LYS A 177 -1.31 -19.20 -7.75
C LYS A 177 -1.44 -20.54 -7.02
N HIS A 178 -2.56 -20.78 -6.35
CA HIS A 178 -2.78 -22.04 -5.65
C HIS A 178 -3.52 -23.06 -6.52
N GLU A 179 -3.06 -24.31 -6.51
CA GLU A 179 -3.73 -25.43 -7.20
C GLU A 179 -4.77 -26.16 -6.34
N ILE A 180 -5.24 -25.58 -5.23
CA ILE A 180 -6.27 -26.23 -4.41
C ILE A 180 -7.57 -26.32 -5.22
N PRO A 181 -8.22 -27.49 -5.27
CA PRO A 181 -9.55 -27.62 -5.86
C PRO A 181 -10.53 -26.60 -5.25
N GLY A 182 -11.10 -25.72 -6.09
CA GLY A 182 -11.98 -24.63 -5.67
C GLY A 182 -11.35 -23.23 -5.66
N TYR A 183 -10.03 -23.12 -5.85
CA TYR A 183 -9.29 -21.85 -5.92
C TYR A 183 -8.49 -21.71 -7.23
N HIS A 184 -8.90 -22.41 -8.29
CA HIS A 184 -8.18 -22.57 -9.56
C HIS A 184 -8.11 -21.32 -10.45
N GLY A 185 -7.26 -20.36 -10.12
CA GLY A 185 -7.25 -19.07 -10.81
C GLY A 185 -7.29 -17.89 -9.85
N CYS A 186 -7.21 -18.19 -8.55
CA CYS A 186 -6.97 -17.24 -7.49
C CYS A 186 -5.47 -16.98 -7.33
N PHE A 187 -5.14 -15.72 -7.04
CA PHE A 187 -3.80 -15.26 -6.74
C PHE A 187 -3.79 -14.63 -5.34
N PHE A 188 -2.94 -15.17 -4.48
CA PHE A 188 -2.84 -14.80 -3.08
C PHE A 188 -1.57 -14.02 -2.82
N ARG A 189 -1.67 -12.92 -2.08
CA ARG A 189 -0.50 -12.09 -1.78
C ARG A 189 0.39 -12.75 -0.73
N ALA A 190 1.69 -12.77 -1.00
CA ALA A 190 2.71 -13.29 -0.10
C ALA A 190 4.03 -12.49 -0.22
N THR A 191 4.93 -12.74 0.71
CA THR A 191 6.31 -12.24 0.68
C THR A 191 7.27 -13.44 0.65
N ILE A 192 8.30 -13.36 -0.19
CA ILE A 192 9.38 -14.36 -0.20
C ILE A 192 10.19 -14.24 1.10
N ILE A 193 10.34 -15.34 1.82
CA ILE A 193 11.13 -15.40 3.07
C ILE A 193 12.39 -16.27 2.93
N GLY A 194 12.59 -16.91 1.77
CA GLY A 194 13.82 -17.63 1.47
C GLY A 194 13.73 -18.44 0.19
N SER A 195 14.87 -18.69 -0.45
CA SER A 195 15.00 -19.63 -1.57
C SER A 195 15.33 -21.03 -1.07
N LEU A 196 14.71 -22.04 -1.66
CA LEU A 196 14.91 -23.45 -1.37
C LEU A 196 15.49 -24.19 -2.59
N PRO A 197 16.02 -25.42 -2.43
CA PRO A 197 16.46 -26.25 -3.55
C PRO A 197 15.33 -26.55 -4.55
N ASN A 198 15.69 -26.94 -5.77
CA ASN A 198 14.74 -27.39 -6.82
C ASN A 198 13.66 -26.36 -7.18
N GLU A 199 14.02 -25.08 -7.26
CA GLU A 199 13.11 -23.99 -7.64
C GLU A 199 11.94 -23.76 -6.67
N TYR A 200 12.07 -24.19 -5.42
CA TYR A 200 11.10 -23.84 -4.38
C TYR A 200 11.50 -22.55 -3.66
N TYR A 201 10.49 -21.86 -3.13
CA TYR A 201 10.67 -20.70 -2.25
C TYR A 201 9.78 -20.87 -1.03
N ALA A 202 10.32 -20.49 0.13
CA ALA A 202 9.51 -20.30 1.32
C ALA A 202 8.81 -18.94 1.19
N VAL A 203 7.49 -18.93 1.38
CA VAL A 203 6.66 -17.72 1.30
C VAL A 203 5.84 -17.57 2.57
N GLN A 204 5.56 -16.32 2.94
CA GLN A 204 4.61 -15.97 4.00
C GLN A 204 3.41 -15.24 3.38
N TYR A 205 2.21 -15.80 3.50
CA TYR A 205 0.99 -15.15 3.02
C TYR A 205 0.67 -13.91 3.85
N LEU A 206 0.14 -12.86 3.23
CA LEU A 206 -0.20 -11.62 3.92
C LEU A 206 -1.50 -11.74 4.72
N ASN A 207 -2.53 -12.37 4.14
CA ASN A 207 -3.88 -12.38 4.72
C ASN A 207 -4.27 -13.71 5.34
N TRP A 208 -3.44 -14.75 5.19
CA TRP A 208 -3.75 -16.08 5.71
C TRP A 208 -2.99 -16.34 7.01
N ARG A 209 -3.69 -16.91 7.99
CA ARG A 209 -3.16 -17.25 9.30
C ARG A 209 -3.12 -18.77 9.48
N THR A 210 -2.30 -19.23 10.42
CA THR A 210 -2.33 -20.60 10.94
C THR A 210 -3.70 -20.90 11.57
N ALA A 211 -4.04 -22.17 11.75
CA ALA A 211 -5.35 -22.59 12.28
C ALA A 211 -5.65 -22.02 13.69
N ASP A 212 -4.62 -21.68 14.46
CA ASP A 212 -4.73 -21.04 15.77
C ASP A 212 -4.74 -19.49 15.72
N GLY A 213 -4.61 -18.91 14.52
CA GLY A 213 -4.71 -17.46 14.27
C GLY A 213 -3.49 -16.64 14.70
N LYS A 214 -2.46 -17.25 15.29
CA LYS A 214 -1.35 -16.51 15.93
C LYS A 214 -0.31 -16.03 14.94
N ASP A 215 0.01 -16.86 13.95
CA ASP A 215 1.07 -16.60 12.98
C ASP A 215 0.51 -16.49 11.56
N PHE A 216 1.25 -15.82 10.69
CA PHE A 216 0.98 -15.83 9.26
C PHE A 216 1.29 -17.21 8.69
N LEU A 217 0.45 -17.68 7.78
CA LEU A 217 0.67 -18.96 7.11
C LEU A 217 1.94 -18.89 6.25
N LYS A 218 2.83 -19.86 6.44
CA LYS A 218 4.03 -20.04 5.62
C LYS A 218 3.94 -21.34 4.84
N GLN A 219 4.39 -21.34 3.60
CA GLN A 219 4.40 -22.52 2.73
C GLN A 219 5.64 -22.55 1.84
N GLU A 220 5.99 -23.74 1.38
CA GLU A 220 7.00 -23.95 0.35
C GLU A 220 6.28 -24.04 -1.00
N ILE A 221 6.60 -23.12 -1.91
CA ILE A 221 5.91 -22.96 -3.18
C ILE A 221 6.92 -23.10 -4.32
N HIS A 222 6.58 -23.90 -5.32
CA HIS A 222 7.38 -24.03 -6.53
C HIS A 222 7.35 -22.72 -7.35
N ALA A 223 8.46 -22.34 -7.97
CA ALA A 223 8.62 -21.08 -8.70
C ALA A 223 7.53 -20.86 -9.77
N SER A 224 7.04 -21.92 -10.40
CA SER A 224 5.97 -21.85 -11.41
C SER A 224 4.62 -21.34 -10.87
N CYS A 225 4.42 -21.39 -9.56
CA CYS A 225 3.22 -20.89 -8.89
C CYS A 225 3.39 -19.45 -8.37
N ILE A 226 4.55 -18.84 -8.57
CA ILE A 226 4.91 -17.52 -8.06
C ILE A 226 5.00 -16.55 -9.23
N ARG A 227 4.36 -15.39 -9.10
CA ARG A 227 4.58 -14.25 -9.98
C ARG A 227 4.88 -12.99 -9.16
N PRO A 228 5.65 -12.03 -9.69
CA PRO A 228 5.72 -10.71 -9.08
C PRO A 228 4.35 -10.01 -9.14
N TYR A 229 4.22 -8.80 -8.63
CA TYR A 229 3.01 -8.02 -8.89
C TYR A 229 2.97 -7.61 -10.37
N PRO A 230 1.79 -7.71 -11.03
CA PRO A 230 1.67 -7.29 -12.41
C PRO A 230 2.01 -5.81 -12.55
N PRO A 231 2.54 -5.38 -13.72
CA PRO A 231 2.78 -3.98 -13.99
C PRO A 231 1.48 -3.21 -13.81
N ILE A 232 1.57 -2.01 -13.22
CA ILE A 232 0.40 -1.16 -13.01
C ILE A 232 0.01 -0.57 -14.37
N VAL A 233 -0.81 -1.29 -15.13
CA VAL A 233 -1.41 -0.80 -16.38
C VAL A 233 -2.76 -0.18 -16.05
N SER A 234 -2.82 1.14 -16.05
CA SER A 234 -4.10 1.85 -15.95
C SER A 234 -4.85 1.68 -17.27
N LYS A 235 -6.02 1.06 -17.22
CA LYS A 235 -6.94 0.94 -18.35
C LYS A 235 -8.12 1.87 -18.08
N ASP A 236 -8.43 2.78 -19.00
CA ASP A 236 -9.49 3.78 -18.76
C ASP A 236 -10.90 3.17 -18.64
N ALA A 237 -11.14 2.04 -19.31
CA ALA A 237 -12.40 1.32 -19.26
C ALA A 237 -12.22 -0.16 -19.62
N TYR A 238 -13.08 -1.02 -19.08
CA TYR A 238 -13.19 -2.41 -19.55
C TYR A 238 -14.38 -2.57 -20.51
N TYR A 239 -14.23 -3.48 -21.45
CA TYR A 239 -15.25 -3.82 -22.42
C TYR A 239 -15.78 -5.22 -22.17
N LEU A 240 -16.94 -5.51 -22.77
CA LEU A 240 -17.52 -6.84 -22.74
C LEU A 240 -16.48 -7.88 -23.21
N HIS A 241 -16.37 -8.97 -22.46
CA HIS A 241 -15.43 -10.08 -22.65
C HIS A 241 -13.95 -9.78 -22.39
N ASP A 242 -13.61 -8.60 -21.87
CA ASP A 242 -12.27 -8.36 -21.34
C ASP A 242 -11.96 -9.38 -20.24
N LEU A 243 -10.75 -9.94 -20.30
CA LEU A 243 -10.22 -10.81 -19.27
C LEU A 243 -9.55 -9.97 -18.18
N VAL A 244 -9.97 -10.17 -16.94
CA VAL A 244 -9.53 -9.38 -15.78
C VAL A 244 -9.10 -10.27 -14.64
N ASP A 245 -8.16 -9.79 -13.83
CA ASP A 245 -8.06 -10.22 -12.44
C ASP A 245 -8.95 -9.28 -11.62
N ALA A 246 -9.91 -9.83 -10.90
CA ALA A 246 -10.84 -9.06 -10.08
C ALA A 246 -10.71 -9.43 -8.60
N TRP A 247 -10.66 -8.42 -7.74
CA TRP A 247 -10.51 -8.53 -6.30
C TRP A 247 -11.85 -8.92 -5.68
N HIS A 248 -11.90 -10.12 -5.10
CA HIS A 248 -13.10 -10.64 -4.45
C HIS A 248 -12.71 -11.63 -3.36
N CYS A 249 -13.26 -11.50 -2.14
CA CYS A 249 -12.94 -12.33 -0.98
C CYS A 249 -11.43 -12.34 -0.63
N ASP A 250 -10.83 -11.15 -0.55
CA ASP A 250 -9.42 -10.94 -0.17
C ASP A 250 -8.36 -11.64 -1.04
N GLN A 251 -8.73 -11.93 -2.29
CA GLN A 251 -7.86 -12.55 -3.29
C GLN A 251 -8.16 -12.00 -4.68
N TRP A 252 -7.16 -12.00 -5.57
CA TRP A 252 -7.37 -11.70 -6.99
C TRP A 252 -7.86 -12.95 -7.69
N GLN A 253 -8.92 -12.85 -8.47
CA GLN A 253 -9.52 -13.99 -9.17
C GLN A 253 -9.67 -13.68 -10.65
N ARG A 254 -9.33 -14.66 -11.50
CA ARG A 254 -9.52 -14.53 -12.94
C ARG A 254 -11.01 -14.51 -13.30
N GLY A 255 -11.43 -13.50 -14.05
CA GLY A 255 -12.81 -13.34 -14.50
C GLY A 255 -12.94 -12.68 -15.87
N TRP A 256 -14.17 -12.63 -16.36
CA TRP A 256 -14.52 -12.05 -17.65
C TRP A 256 -15.61 -11.00 -17.46
N VAL A 257 -15.46 -9.83 -18.06
CA VAL A 257 -16.52 -8.81 -18.03
C VAL A 257 -17.71 -9.32 -18.85
N THR A 258 -18.87 -9.49 -18.22
CA THR A 258 -20.12 -9.90 -18.88
C THR A 258 -21.10 -8.75 -19.07
N ARG A 259 -20.90 -7.62 -18.39
CA ARG A 259 -21.70 -6.41 -18.55
C ARG A 259 -20.95 -5.17 -18.06
N VAL A 260 -21.26 -4.03 -18.64
CA VAL A 260 -20.69 -2.72 -18.26
C VAL A 260 -21.83 -1.80 -17.83
N PHE A 261 -21.69 -1.18 -16.66
CA PHE A 261 -22.66 -0.25 -16.07
C PHE A 261 -22.02 1.14 -15.92
N GLY A 262 -22.26 2.02 -16.89
CA GLY A 262 -21.61 3.33 -16.94
C GLY A 262 -20.08 3.21 -16.99
N ASP A 263 -19.37 4.18 -16.42
CA ASP A 263 -17.92 4.28 -16.61
C ASP A 263 -17.11 3.51 -15.55
N SER A 264 -17.74 3.08 -14.45
CA SER A 264 -17.00 2.63 -13.26
C SER A 264 -17.50 1.34 -12.58
N LYS A 265 -18.48 0.63 -13.15
CA LYS A 265 -19.02 -0.62 -12.61
C LYS A 265 -19.18 -1.68 -13.68
N TYR A 266 -18.86 -2.93 -13.34
CA TYR A 266 -18.74 -4.03 -14.30
C TYR A 266 -19.30 -5.31 -13.68
N GLU A 267 -20.10 -6.06 -14.43
CA GLU A 267 -20.45 -7.43 -14.06
C GLU A 267 -19.31 -8.35 -14.51
N VAL A 268 -18.73 -9.11 -13.59
CA VAL A 268 -17.62 -10.03 -13.87
C VAL A 268 -18.06 -11.46 -13.54
N TYR A 269 -17.89 -12.36 -14.50
CA TYR A 269 -18.08 -13.79 -14.33
C TYR A 269 -16.78 -14.47 -13.91
N PHE A 270 -16.83 -15.20 -12.80
CA PHE A 270 -15.73 -16.01 -12.30
C PHE A 270 -15.92 -17.47 -12.71
N ASN A 271 -14.94 -18.02 -13.42
CA ASN A 271 -15.05 -19.37 -13.97
C ASN A 271 -14.97 -20.46 -12.88
N ASP A 272 -14.34 -20.17 -11.75
CA ASP A 272 -14.13 -21.13 -10.66
C ASP A 272 -15.40 -21.31 -9.82
N SER A 273 -16.00 -20.20 -9.38
CA SER A 273 -17.26 -20.24 -8.62
C SER A 273 -18.49 -20.44 -9.49
N LYS A 274 -18.38 -20.20 -10.81
CA LYS A 274 -19.51 -20.13 -11.76
C LYS A 274 -20.52 -19.03 -11.42
N GLU A 275 -20.07 -17.98 -10.72
CA GLU A 275 -20.90 -16.85 -10.28
C GLU A 275 -20.51 -15.54 -10.98
N THR A 276 -21.41 -14.56 -10.94
CA THR A 276 -21.18 -13.20 -11.43
C THR A 276 -21.32 -12.19 -10.30
N PHE A 277 -20.42 -11.20 -10.22
CA PHE A 277 -20.51 -10.12 -9.25
C PHE A 277 -20.40 -8.76 -9.94
N ILE A 278 -21.10 -7.75 -9.40
CA ILE A 278 -20.94 -6.36 -9.84
C ILE A 278 -19.79 -5.76 -9.05
N LEU A 279 -18.72 -5.44 -9.76
CA LEU A 279 -17.47 -4.95 -9.21
C LEU A 279 -17.20 -3.54 -9.70
N SER A 280 -16.52 -2.75 -8.89
CA SER A 280 -16.07 -1.43 -9.33
C SER A 280 -14.84 -1.56 -10.22
N HIS A 281 -14.56 -0.54 -11.01
CA HIS A 281 -13.36 -0.51 -11.85
C HIS A 281 -12.06 -0.79 -11.07
N CYS A 282 -11.97 -0.33 -9.81
CA CYS A 282 -10.77 -0.49 -8.98
C CYS A 282 -10.64 -1.86 -8.32
N ASP A 283 -11.71 -2.65 -8.31
CA ASP A 283 -11.66 -4.05 -7.91
C ASP A 283 -11.20 -4.94 -9.07
N MET A 284 -10.67 -4.37 -10.15
CA MET A 284 -10.25 -5.10 -11.34
C MET A 284 -8.95 -4.54 -11.91
N ARG A 285 -8.15 -5.43 -12.49
CA ARG A 285 -6.99 -5.10 -13.31
C ARG A 285 -6.98 -5.99 -14.57
N PRO A 286 -6.30 -5.59 -15.65
CA PRO A 286 -6.10 -6.48 -16.79
C PRO A 286 -5.46 -7.80 -16.33
N HIS A 287 -5.93 -8.92 -16.89
CA HIS A 287 -5.29 -10.20 -16.64
C HIS A 287 -4.04 -10.34 -17.50
N ASP A 288 -2.88 -10.46 -16.85
CA ASP A 288 -1.60 -10.78 -17.49
C ASP A 288 -1.05 -12.11 -16.96
N GLU A 289 -0.41 -12.87 -17.85
CA GLU A 289 0.22 -14.13 -17.48
C GLU A 289 1.72 -13.95 -17.26
N TRP A 290 2.24 -14.48 -16.15
CA TRP A 290 3.67 -14.53 -15.90
C TRP A 290 4.24 -15.83 -16.42
N GLN A 291 5.11 -15.77 -17.42
CA GLN A 291 5.72 -16.94 -18.04
C GLN A 291 7.22 -16.71 -18.25
N ASP A 292 8.04 -17.67 -17.80
CA ASP A 292 9.49 -17.69 -17.99
C ASP A 292 10.20 -16.35 -17.66
N GLY A 293 9.81 -15.70 -16.57
CA GLY A 293 10.42 -14.46 -16.11
C GLY A 293 9.92 -13.20 -16.83
N THR A 294 8.81 -13.24 -17.56
CA THR A 294 8.26 -12.08 -18.26
C THR A 294 6.73 -12.05 -18.20
N TRP A 295 6.16 -10.84 -18.13
CA TRP A 295 4.71 -10.63 -18.25
C TRP A 295 4.28 -10.71 -19.71
N VAL A 296 3.36 -11.62 -20.00
CA VAL A 296 2.71 -11.78 -21.29
C VAL A 296 1.33 -11.14 -21.18
N VAL A 297 1.17 -10.02 -21.88
CA VAL A 297 -0.13 -9.34 -21.95
C VAL A 297 -1.10 -10.20 -22.74
N SER A 298 -2.26 -10.46 -22.18
CA SER A 298 -3.31 -11.21 -22.88
C SER A 298 -3.90 -10.35 -24.01
N SER A 299 -3.29 -10.40 -25.19
CA SER A 299 -3.82 -9.71 -26.36
C SER A 299 -5.16 -10.34 -26.75
N ILE A 300 -6.25 -9.61 -26.51
CA ILE A 300 -7.58 -9.97 -26.99
C ILE A 300 -7.52 -9.97 -28.51
N ARG A 301 -7.63 -11.16 -29.11
CA ARG A 301 -7.91 -11.31 -30.54
C ARG A 301 -9.24 -10.63 -30.82
N HIS A 302 -9.20 -9.44 -31.40
CA HIS A 302 -10.34 -8.90 -32.14
C HIS A 302 -10.52 -9.76 -33.39
N SER A 303 -11.14 -10.93 -33.26
CA SER A 303 -11.71 -11.60 -34.43
C SER A 303 -12.98 -10.85 -34.81
N VAL A 304 -12.80 -9.88 -35.70
CA VAL A 304 -13.89 -9.27 -36.46
C VAL A 304 -14.58 -10.38 -37.26
N ARG A 305 -15.83 -10.69 -36.91
CA ARG A 305 -16.86 -11.17 -37.83
C ARG A 305 -18.22 -10.67 -37.41
#